data_AF-D1PFS6-F1
#
_entry.id   AF-D1PFS6-F1
#
_cell.length_a   1.000
_cell.length_b   1.000
_cell.length_c   1.000
_cell.angle_alpha   90.00
_cell.angle_beta   90.00
_cell.angle_gamma   90.00
#
_symmetry.space_group_name_H-M   'P 1'
#
loop_
_entity.id
_entity.type
_entity.pdbx_description
1 polymer ?
#
loop_
_entity_poly.entity_id
_entity_poly.type
_entity_poly.pdbx_seq_one_letter_code
_entity_poly.pdbx_strand_id
1 'polypeptide(L)'
;MKDTKNNDRSRWMMAVGFMAALYIFWRYAYPCELAYHEQMQLFLWNGDYLMDRLTEPGGVARYLAEMLVQCYNNLPLGALLLALLMGGLQRITWLLMRRMGCKDGMRCYLLSFLPPIVMWAIMGDKDVMTTVPMALLLTEAMLLLMPSNIFSAWRPAIIYLLLLLTLGYWLVGPMAIWAAMCLVAYALCRQKDKQNWAMGLVAVLVVGLFVQLDSARMLPYPKARVFRGIDYLRDPTAFFPHEWYTSDVYEQMEYSMLVRRQDWHAILDKAAKKAPMATASEAAVKLAQWKTGALSDEGMRQFMASYGKLDHPINICMKSDLFFHLGLVNASRRYAFEFKQLIANGNQSGRMLKRLAETELVSGHEQLARKYLYILYDATFYRQWAEDVLPLTRSVKLLDAHPLYGPLSHSFPEKDVMY
;
A
#
# COMPACT_ATOMS: atom_id res chain seq x y z
N MET A 1 -1.83 -9.07 -44.55
CA MET A 1 -1.36 -10.11 -43.59
C MET A 1 0.03 -9.83 -43.01
N LYS A 2 1.00 -9.33 -43.80
CA LYS A 2 2.34 -8.97 -43.29
C LYS A 2 2.31 -7.74 -42.37
N ASP A 3 1.55 -6.70 -42.75
CA ASP A 3 1.44 -5.45 -41.97
C ASP A 3 0.65 -5.61 -40.66
N THR A 4 -0.39 -6.43 -40.64
CA THR A 4 -1.18 -6.72 -39.43
C THR A 4 -0.34 -7.46 -38.38
N LYS A 5 0.44 -8.47 -38.81
CA LYS A 5 1.33 -9.23 -37.93
C LYS A 5 2.49 -8.37 -37.39
N ASN A 6 2.97 -7.41 -38.20
CA ASN A 6 4.02 -6.48 -37.78
C ASN A 6 3.49 -5.46 -36.76
N ASN A 7 2.27 -4.97 -36.96
CA ASN A 7 1.60 -4.09 -36.00
C ASN A 7 1.34 -4.79 -34.66
N ASP A 8 0.88 -6.03 -34.66
CA ASP A 8 0.67 -6.76 -33.39
C ASP A 8 1.98 -7.02 -32.64
N ARG A 9 3.06 -7.33 -33.35
CA ARG A 9 4.39 -7.43 -32.73
C ARG A 9 4.84 -6.11 -32.10
N SER A 10 4.67 -4.99 -32.81
CA SER A 10 5.01 -3.67 -32.26
C SER A 10 4.19 -3.31 -31.03
N ARG A 11 2.89 -3.65 -31.00
CA ARG A 11 2.00 -3.44 -29.85
C ARG A 11 2.49 -4.18 -28.62
N TRP A 12 2.78 -5.47 -28.78
CA TRP A 12 3.36 -6.28 -27.70
C TRP A 12 4.70 -5.74 -27.22
N MET A 13 5.59 -5.33 -28.14
CA MET A 13 6.88 -4.73 -27.78
C MET A 13 6.70 -3.45 -26.97
N MET A 14 5.74 -2.59 -27.29
CA MET A 14 5.48 -1.38 -26.50
C MET A 14 4.89 -1.69 -25.13
N ALA A 15 3.94 -2.62 -25.01
CA ALA A 15 3.39 -3.03 -23.72
C ALA A 15 4.47 -3.63 -22.81
N VAL A 16 5.32 -4.51 -23.36
CA VAL A 16 6.46 -5.09 -22.62
C VAL A 16 7.48 -4.03 -22.26
N GLY A 17 7.81 -3.12 -23.18
CA GLY A 17 8.71 -1.99 -22.91
C GLY A 17 8.19 -1.07 -21.80
N PHE A 18 6.89 -0.79 -21.78
CA PHE A 18 6.24 -0.01 -20.74
C PHE A 18 6.29 -0.72 -19.37
N MET A 19 5.94 -2.01 -19.31
CA MET A 19 6.05 -2.79 -18.07
C MET A 19 7.51 -2.89 -17.59
N ALA A 20 8.47 -3.02 -18.50
CA ALA A 20 9.89 -3.03 -18.15
C ALA A 20 10.34 -1.66 -17.59
N ALA A 21 9.88 -0.56 -18.15
CA ALA A 21 10.15 0.78 -17.63
C ALA A 21 9.57 0.98 -16.22
N LEU A 22 8.32 0.57 -16.00
CA LEU A 22 7.70 0.58 -14.67
C LEU A 22 8.46 -0.30 -13.68
N TYR A 23 8.86 -1.51 -14.09
CA TYR A 23 9.65 -2.40 -13.25
C TYR A 23 10.96 -1.75 -12.83
N ILE A 24 11.71 -1.20 -13.78
CA ILE A 24 13.00 -0.54 -13.51
C ILE A 24 12.80 0.64 -12.56
N PHE A 25 11.77 1.45 -12.80
CA PHE A 25 11.44 2.59 -11.94
C PHE A 25 11.17 2.16 -10.50
N TRP A 26 10.23 1.25 -10.27
CA TRP A 26 9.85 0.83 -8.92
C TRP A 26 10.93 0.00 -8.23
N ARG A 27 11.76 -0.73 -8.98
CA ARG A 27 12.84 -1.54 -8.42
C ARG A 27 14.06 -0.71 -8.01
N TYR A 28 14.41 0.31 -8.79
CA TYR A 28 15.69 1.02 -8.66
C TYR A 28 15.56 2.51 -8.37
N ALA A 29 14.56 3.20 -8.92
CA ALA A 29 14.38 4.64 -8.69
C ALA A 29 13.58 4.91 -7.41
N TYR A 30 12.45 4.21 -7.21
CA TYR A 30 11.56 4.40 -6.05
C TYR A 30 11.26 3.10 -5.26
N PRO A 31 12.27 2.31 -4.87
CA PRO A 31 12.08 1.11 -4.06
C PRO A 31 11.52 1.40 -2.66
N CYS A 32 11.79 2.58 -2.12
CA CYS A 32 11.39 2.98 -0.77
C CYS A 32 9.87 3.09 -0.61
N GLU A 33 9.16 3.47 -1.68
CA GLU A 33 7.71 3.61 -1.65
C GLU A 33 7.02 2.25 -1.49
N LEU A 34 7.46 1.24 -2.24
CA LEU A 34 6.98 -0.13 -2.10
C LEU A 34 7.22 -0.65 -0.67
N ALA A 35 8.42 -0.43 -0.13
CA ALA A 35 8.75 -0.81 1.24
C ALA A 35 7.89 -0.08 2.28
N TYR A 36 7.54 1.18 2.01
CA TYR A 36 6.67 1.98 2.86
C TYR A 36 5.22 1.49 2.83
N HIS A 37 4.67 1.14 1.67
CA HIS A 37 3.33 0.55 1.58
C HIS A 37 3.21 -0.74 2.39
N GLU A 38 4.18 -1.65 2.26
CA GLU A 38 4.19 -2.87 3.08
C GLU A 38 4.42 -2.60 4.56
N GLN A 39 5.21 -1.58 4.91
CA GLN A 39 5.36 -1.19 6.31
C GLN A 39 4.04 -0.71 6.93
N MET A 40 3.19 -0.03 6.16
CA MET A 40 1.95 0.58 6.64
C MET A 40 0.74 -0.37 6.60
N GLN A 41 0.89 -1.60 6.12
CA GLN A 41 -0.22 -2.54 5.97
C GLN A 41 0.23 -3.98 6.35
N LEU A 42 -0.70 -4.78 6.88
CA LEU A 42 -0.46 -6.20 7.19
C LEU A 42 -1.61 -6.97 6.58
N PHE A 43 -1.26 -7.94 5.72
CA PHE A 43 -2.20 -8.88 5.12
C PHE A 43 -2.17 -10.21 5.86
N LEU A 44 -3.34 -10.78 6.12
CA LEU A 44 -3.52 -12.06 6.80
C LEU A 44 -4.41 -12.97 5.96
N TRP A 45 -4.08 -14.27 5.92
CA TRP A 45 -4.84 -15.27 5.16
C TRP A 45 -6.07 -15.84 5.90
N ASN A 46 -6.39 -15.34 7.09
CA ASN A 46 -7.50 -15.86 7.88
C ASN A 46 -8.88 -15.32 7.43
N GLY A 47 -9.92 -16.07 7.80
CA GLY A 47 -11.30 -15.76 7.40
C GLY A 47 -11.84 -14.46 8.01
N ASP A 48 -11.41 -14.12 9.23
CA ASP A 48 -11.81 -12.88 9.90
C ASP A 48 -11.30 -11.67 9.12
N TYR A 49 -10.02 -11.67 8.72
CA TYR A 49 -9.44 -10.62 7.90
C TYR A 49 -10.12 -10.47 6.55
N LEU A 50 -10.47 -11.59 5.89
CA LEU A 50 -11.23 -11.56 4.64
C LEU A 50 -12.62 -10.93 4.86
N MET A 51 -13.36 -11.37 5.88
CA MET A 51 -14.72 -10.90 6.14
C MET A 51 -14.75 -9.41 6.52
N ASP A 52 -13.78 -8.96 7.31
CA ASP A 52 -13.61 -7.54 7.65
C ASP A 52 -13.44 -6.65 6.41
N ARG A 53 -12.85 -7.18 5.33
CA ARG A 53 -12.74 -6.44 4.06
C ARG A 53 -13.99 -6.55 3.21
N LEU A 54 -14.59 -7.74 3.10
CA LEU A 54 -15.77 -7.96 2.27
C LEU A 54 -17.02 -7.22 2.77
N THR A 55 -17.05 -6.83 4.04
CA THR A 55 -18.14 -6.01 4.63
C THR A 55 -18.02 -4.51 4.32
N GLU A 56 -16.94 -4.08 3.66
CA GLU A 56 -16.66 -2.68 3.34
C GLU A 56 -16.74 -2.34 1.84
N PRO A 57 -17.05 -1.08 1.48
CA PRO A 57 -17.20 -0.64 0.10
C PRO A 57 -15.85 -0.60 -0.60
N GLY A 58 -15.74 -1.37 -1.69
CA GLY A 58 -14.46 -1.62 -2.34
C GLY A 58 -13.62 -2.71 -1.68
N GLY A 59 -14.24 -3.54 -0.84
CA GLY A 59 -13.61 -4.58 -0.04
C GLY A 59 -12.78 -5.57 -0.85
N VAL A 60 -13.30 -6.01 -2.01
CA VAL A 60 -12.58 -6.97 -2.88
C VAL A 60 -11.35 -6.32 -3.50
N ALA A 61 -11.48 -5.10 -4.02
CA ALA A 61 -10.33 -4.35 -4.56
C ALA A 61 -9.27 -4.12 -3.48
N ARG A 62 -9.68 -3.75 -2.27
CA ARG A 62 -8.80 -3.58 -1.10
C ARG A 62 -8.09 -4.87 -0.73
N TYR A 63 -8.83 -5.97 -0.57
CA TYR A 63 -8.26 -7.26 -0.20
C TYR A 63 -7.21 -7.75 -1.22
N LEU A 64 -7.52 -7.67 -2.52
CA LEU A 64 -6.59 -8.05 -3.59
C LEU A 64 -5.37 -7.13 -3.65
N ALA A 65 -5.54 -5.84 -3.37
CA ALA A 65 -4.43 -4.89 -3.30
C ALA A 65 -3.53 -5.14 -2.08
N GLU A 66 -4.10 -5.35 -0.88
CA GLU A 66 -3.35 -5.69 0.33
C GLU A 66 -2.59 -7.02 0.16
N MET A 67 -3.21 -8.00 -0.52
CA MET A 67 -2.56 -9.27 -0.91
C MET A 67 -1.38 -9.07 -1.87
N LEU A 68 -1.43 -8.06 -2.75
CA LEU A 68 -0.31 -7.70 -3.62
C LEU A 68 0.77 -6.96 -2.82
N VAL A 69 0.38 -6.00 -1.97
CA VAL A 69 1.28 -5.16 -1.16
C VAL A 69 2.13 -5.99 -0.20
N GLN A 70 1.65 -7.09 0.38
CA GLN A 70 2.52 -7.96 1.20
C GLN A 70 3.76 -8.43 0.42
N CYS A 71 3.66 -8.60 -0.91
CA CYS A 71 4.79 -8.99 -1.75
C CYS A 71 5.84 -7.88 -1.92
N TYR A 72 5.52 -6.64 -1.57
CA TYR A 72 6.47 -5.52 -1.61
C TYR A 72 7.57 -5.66 -0.55
N ASN A 73 7.41 -6.55 0.43
CA ASN A 73 8.50 -6.97 1.31
C ASN A 73 9.73 -7.46 0.48
N ASN A 74 9.47 -8.20 -0.61
CA ASN A 74 10.45 -8.55 -1.62
C ASN A 74 10.35 -7.56 -2.80
N LEU A 75 11.20 -6.53 -2.82
CA LEU A 75 11.12 -5.45 -3.82
C LEU A 75 11.14 -5.90 -5.29
N PRO A 76 12.02 -6.81 -5.76
CA PRO A 76 11.92 -7.35 -7.11
C PRO A 76 10.53 -7.90 -7.44
N LEU A 77 9.94 -8.69 -6.54
CA LEU A 77 8.61 -9.26 -6.74
C LEU A 77 7.54 -8.17 -6.72
N GLY A 78 7.61 -7.23 -5.78
CA GLY A 78 6.68 -6.12 -5.68
C GLY A 78 6.65 -5.23 -6.92
N ALA A 79 7.83 -4.83 -7.42
CA ALA A 79 7.95 -4.05 -8.65
C ALA A 79 7.39 -4.81 -9.87
N LEU A 80 7.61 -6.13 -9.94
CA LEU A 80 7.06 -6.96 -11.01
C LEU A 80 5.54 -7.01 -10.94
N LEU A 81 4.96 -7.28 -9.77
CA LEU A 81 3.51 -7.38 -9.60
C LEU A 81 2.80 -6.05 -9.88
N LEU A 82 3.38 -4.92 -9.45
CA LEU A 82 2.85 -3.59 -9.77
C LEU A 82 2.94 -3.28 -11.28
N ALA A 83 4.06 -3.63 -11.93
CA ALA A 83 4.19 -3.47 -13.38
C ALA A 83 3.18 -4.35 -14.14
N LEU A 84 2.94 -5.58 -13.69
CA LEU A 84 1.92 -6.47 -14.25
C LEU A 84 0.50 -5.94 -14.03
N LEU A 85 0.21 -5.36 -12.86
CA LEU A 85 -1.06 -4.70 -12.58
C LEU A 85 -1.32 -3.54 -13.56
N MET A 86 -0.33 -2.67 -13.75
CA MET A 86 -0.42 -1.54 -14.70
C MET A 86 -0.47 -1.99 -16.16
N GLY A 87 0.24 -3.06 -16.52
CA GLY A 87 0.16 -3.66 -17.85
C GLY A 87 -1.19 -4.33 -18.11
N GLY A 88 -1.76 -4.98 -17.08
CA GLY A 88 -3.13 -5.48 -17.09
C GLY A 88 -4.13 -4.35 -17.30
N LEU A 89 -3.96 -3.23 -16.59
CA LEU A 89 -4.79 -2.04 -16.75
C LEU A 89 -4.73 -1.52 -18.19
N GLN A 90 -3.53 -1.28 -18.73
CA GLN A 90 -3.32 -0.92 -20.13
C GLN A 90 -4.07 -1.85 -21.09
N ARG A 91 -3.95 -3.17 -20.86
CA ARG A 91 -4.55 -4.19 -21.73
C ARG A 91 -6.07 -4.16 -21.69
N ILE A 92 -6.67 -4.06 -20.50
CA ILE A 92 -8.12 -3.99 -20.34
C ILE A 92 -8.65 -2.67 -20.92
N THR A 93 -7.97 -1.54 -20.70
CA THR A 93 -8.33 -0.26 -21.30
C THR A 93 -8.38 -0.37 -22.83
N TRP A 94 -7.37 -1.00 -23.44
CA TRP A 94 -7.35 -1.23 -24.88
C TRP A 94 -8.53 -2.08 -25.37
N LEU A 95 -8.83 -3.18 -24.67
CA LEU A 95 -9.96 -4.05 -25.01
C LEU A 95 -11.30 -3.33 -24.88
N LEU A 96 -11.47 -2.53 -23.82
CA LEU A 96 -12.65 -1.70 -23.60
C LEU A 96 -12.80 -0.64 -24.71
N MET A 97 -11.72 0.04 -25.08
CA MET A 97 -11.73 1.00 -26.19
C MET A 97 -12.14 0.38 -27.52
N ARG A 98 -11.65 -0.82 -27.83
CA ARG A 98 -12.08 -1.56 -29.04
C ARG A 98 -13.56 -1.90 -28.99
N ARG A 99 -14.04 -2.35 -27.83
CA ARG A 99 -15.45 -2.65 -27.60
C ARG A 99 -16.34 -1.41 -27.77
N MET A 100 -15.85 -0.23 -27.40
CA MET A 100 -16.54 1.06 -27.56
C MET A 100 -16.41 1.65 -28.98
N GLY A 101 -15.78 0.92 -29.92
CA GLY A 101 -15.71 1.30 -31.33
C GLY A 101 -14.53 2.22 -31.71
N CYS A 102 -13.46 2.29 -30.90
CA CYS A 102 -12.21 2.94 -31.36
C CYS A 102 -11.64 2.14 -32.54
N LYS A 103 -11.17 2.85 -33.57
CA LYS A 103 -10.55 2.22 -34.74
C LYS A 103 -9.32 1.42 -34.29
N ASP A 104 -9.09 0.27 -34.91
CA ASP A 104 -7.94 -0.60 -34.64
C ASP A 104 -6.65 0.01 -35.23
N GLY A 105 -6.20 1.11 -34.65
CA GLY A 105 -5.07 1.91 -35.10
C GLY A 105 -4.07 2.17 -33.98
N MET A 106 -2.82 2.44 -34.36
CA MET A 106 -1.73 2.71 -33.42
C MET A 106 -2.03 3.87 -32.46
N ARG A 107 -2.70 4.93 -32.94
CA ARG A 107 -3.06 6.08 -32.11
C ARG A 107 -4.04 5.72 -31.00
N CYS A 108 -5.10 4.95 -31.30
CA CYS A 108 -6.01 4.43 -30.27
C CYS A 108 -5.22 3.50 -29.31
N TYR A 109 -4.30 2.68 -29.81
CA TYR A 109 -3.50 1.82 -28.94
C TYR A 109 -2.65 2.64 -27.95
N LEU A 110 -1.98 3.70 -28.41
CA LEU A 110 -1.20 4.58 -27.53
C LEU A 110 -2.06 5.30 -26.47
N LEU A 111 -3.31 5.67 -26.81
CA LEU A 111 -4.23 6.26 -25.84
C LEU A 111 -4.59 5.32 -24.67
N SER A 112 -4.52 4.00 -24.87
CA SER A 112 -4.77 3.05 -23.77
C SER A 112 -3.69 3.05 -22.69
N PHE A 113 -2.54 3.69 -22.91
CA PHE A 113 -1.52 3.89 -21.88
C PHE A 113 -1.83 5.08 -20.97
N LEU A 114 -2.83 5.91 -21.31
CA LEU A 114 -3.13 7.10 -20.54
C LEU A 114 -3.57 6.78 -19.10
N PRO A 115 -4.51 5.84 -18.83
CA PRO A 115 -4.87 5.50 -17.45
C PRO A 115 -3.69 4.99 -16.60
N PRO A 116 -2.86 4.02 -17.03
CA PRO A 116 -1.73 3.57 -16.22
C PRO A 116 -0.61 4.63 -16.10
N ILE A 117 -0.41 5.52 -17.08
CA ILE A 117 0.55 6.64 -16.95
C ILE A 117 0.07 7.65 -15.91
N VAL A 118 -1.21 8.03 -15.96
CA VAL A 118 -1.80 8.94 -14.97
C VAL A 118 -1.76 8.31 -13.58
N MET A 119 -2.07 7.01 -13.48
CA MET A 119 -1.99 6.29 -12.23
C MET A 119 -0.56 6.22 -11.70
N TRP A 120 0.43 5.96 -12.56
CA TRP A 120 1.84 6.00 -12.18
C TRP A 120 2.20 7.39 -11.62
N ALA A 121 1.83 8.47 -12.28
CA ALA A 121 2.09 9.83 -11.79
C ALA A 121 1.42 10.12 -10.43
N ILE A 122 0.16 9.71 -10.25
CA ILE A 122 -0.60 9.91 -9.01
C ILE A 122 -0.02 9.09 -7.86
N MET A 123 0.46 7.87 -8.12
CA MET A 123 1.14 7.05 -7.11
C MET A 123 2.45 7.66 -6.62
N GLY A 124 2.96 8.73 -7.24
CA GLY A 124 4.03 9.55 -6.66
C GLY A 124 3.65 10.29 -5.38
N ASP A 125 2.42 10.17 -4.91
CA ASP A 125 2.03 10.45 -3.54
C ASP A 125 1.99 9.14 -2.74
N LYS A 126 2.79 9.07 -1.67
CA LYS A 126 2.87 7.95 -0.73
C LYS A 126 1.52 7.49 -0.17
N ASP A 127 0.53 8.37 -0.13
CA ASP A 127 -0.78 8.10 0.44
C ASP A 127 -1.77 7.55 -0.58
N VAL A 128 -1.40 7.40 -1.86
CA VAL A 128 -2.21 6.70 -2.86
C VAL A 128 -2.03 5.19 -2.71
N MET A 129 -3.09 4.47 -2.35
CA MET A 129 -3.01 3.03 -2.13
C MET A 129 -3.00 2.25 -3.44
N THR A 130 -2.33 1.09 -3.44
CA THR A 130 -2.42 0.08 -4.53
C THR A 130 -3.88 -0.37 -4.78
N THR A 131 -4.78 -0.13 -3.83
CA THR A 131 -6.23 -0.30 -3.97
C THR A 131 -6.80 0.51 -5.13
N VAL A 132 -6.28 1.71 -5.43
CA VAL A 132 -6.78 2.55 -6.53
C VAL A 132 -6.53 1.93 -7.91
N PRO A 133 -5.29 1.54 -8.31
CA PRO A 133 -5.07 0.83 -9.57
C PRO A 133 -5.83 -0.50 -9.63
N MET A 134 -5.94 -1.22 -8.52
CA MET A 134 -6.72 -2.47 -8.47
C MET A 134 -8.21 -2.22 -8.71
N ALA A 135 -8.80 -1.23 -8.04
CA ALA A 135 -10.19 -0.85 -8.21
C ALA A 135 -10.47 -0.39 -9.65
N LEU A 136 -9.57 0.41 -10.24
CA LEU A 136 -9.70 0.84 -11.63
C LEU A 136 -9.64 -0.34 -12.61
N LEU A 137 -8.68 -1.25 -12.46
CA LEU A 137 -8.58 -2.48 -13.26
C LEU A 137 -9.88 -3.29 -13.20
N LEU A 138 -10.36 -3.57 -12.00
CA LEU A 138 -11.58 -4.36 -11.78
C LEU A 138 -12.81 -3.64 -12.35
N THR A 139 -12.89 -2.31 -12.21
CA THR A 139 -13.96 -1.50 -12.77
C THR A 139 -13.98 -1.59 -14.30
N GLU A 140 -12.83 -1.43 -14.95
CA GLU A 140 -12.72 -1.59 -16.41
C GLU A 140 -13.01 -3.02 -16.85
N ALA A 141 -12.61 -4.03 -16.07
CA ALA A 141 -12.94 -5.42 -16.33
C ALA A 141 -14.45 -5.67 -16.27
N MET A 142 -15.14 -5.11 -15.27
CA MET A 142 -16.60 -5.16 -15.17
C MET A 142 -17.27 -4.52 -16.39
N LEU A 143 -16.80 -3.34 -16.82
CA LEU A 143 -17.28 -2.66 -18.02
C LEU A 143 -17.01 -3.48 -19.29
N LEU A 144 -15.87 -4.17 -19.36
CA LEU A 144 -15.55 -5.07 -20.46
C LEU A 144 -16.46 -6.31 -20.49
N LEU A 145 -17.02 -6.73 -19.36
CA LEU A 145 -17.96 -7.85 -19.24
C LEU A 145 -19.43 -7.46 -19.41
N MET A 146 -19.74 -6.20 -19.70
CA MET A 146 -21.13 -5.76 -19.90
C MET A 146 -21.82 -6.54 -21.04
N PRO A 147 -23.17 -6.60 -21.10
CA PRO A 147 -23.89 -7.21 -22.24
C PRO A 147 -23.62 -6.51 -23.58
N SER A 148 -23.57 -7.24 -24.70
CA SER A 148 -23.33 -6.66 -26.03
C SER A 148 -24.49 -5.78 -26.52
N ASN A 149 -25.71 -6.10 -26.09
CA ASN A 149 -26.94 -5.36 -26.40
C ASN A 149 -27.21 -4.18 -25.44
N ILE A 150 -26.25 -3.82 -24.57
CA ILE A 150 -26.46 -2.80 -23.53
C ILE A 150 -26.91 -1.45 -24.09
N PHE A 151 -26.44 -1.06 -25.28
CA PHE A 151 -26.84 0.19 -25.92
C PHE A 151 -28.02 0.05 -26.87
N SER A 152 -28.54 -1.17 -27.09
CA SER A 152 -29.64 -1.44 -28.02
C SER A 152 -31.01 -1.11 -27.43
N ALA A 153 -31.16 -1.20 -26.10
CA ALA A 153 -32.40 -0.93 -25.39
C ALA A 153 -32.10 -0.46 -23.97
N TRP A 154 -32.97 0.36 -23.38
CA TRP A 154 -32.77 0.89 -22.04
C TRP A 154 -32.84 -0.18 -20.93
N ARG A 155 -33.63 -1.24 -21.12
CA ARG A 155 -33.84 -2.29 -20.12
C ARG A 155 -32.56 -3.03 -19.70
N PRO A 156 -31.75 -3.63 -20.61
CA PRO A 156 -30.50 -4.28 -20.23
C PRO A 156 -29.49 -3.30 -19.63
N ALA A 157 -29.50 -2.03 -20.09
CA ALA A 157 -28.66 -0.99 -19.50
C ALA A 157 -29.02 -0.72 -18.03
N ILE A 158 -30.31 -0.55 -17.71
CA ILE A 158 -30.73 -0.29 -16.33
C ILE A 158 -30.40 -1.47 -15.42
N ILE A 159 -30.63 -2.72 -15.86
CA ILE A 159 -30.29 -3.90 -15.06
C ILE A 159 -28.79 -3.94 -14.77
N TYR A 160 -27.95 -3.72 -15.78
CA TYR A 160 -26.51 -3.70 -15.61
C TYR A 160 -26.04 -2.54 -14.71
N LEU A 161 -26.61 -1.34 -14.87
CA LEU A 161 -26.31 -0.18 -14.01
C LEU A 161 -26.69 -0.44 -12.55
N LEU A 162 -27.83 -1.08 -12.28
CA LEU A 162 -28.22 -1.46 -10.92
C LEU A 162 -27.24 -2.48 -10.32
N LEU A 163 -26.83 -3.50 -11.08
CA LEU A 163 -25.81 -4.46 -10.64
C LEU A 163 -24.46 -3.77 -10.37
N LEU A 164 -24.06 -2.83 -11.22
CA LEU A 164 -22.83 -2.07 -11.04
C LEU A 164 -22.89 -1.19 -9.78
N LEU A 165 -24.01 -0.51 -9.52
CA LEU A 165 -24.18 0.36 -8.35
C LEU A 165 -24.35 -0.39 -7.03
N THR A 166 -24.82 -1.62 -7.06
CA THR A 166 -25.01 -2.44 -5.86
C THR A 166 -23.82 -3.38 -5.64
N LEU A 167 -23.68 -4.39 -6.50
CA LEU A 167 -22.60 -5.38 -6.41
C LEU A 167 -21.24 -4.76 -6.75
N GLY A 168 -21.16 -3.95 -7.80
CA GLY A 168 -19.91 -3.29 -8.17
C GLY A 168 -19.41 -2.32 -7.11
N TYR A 169 -20.30 -1.60 -6.44
CA TYR A 169 -19.92 -0.74 -5.32
C TYR A 169 -19.33 -1.55 -4.16
N TRP A 170 -19.83 -2.76 -3.86
CA TRP A 170 -19.18 -3.62 -2.88
C TRP A 170 -17.79 -4.10 -3.32
N LEU A 171 -17.63 -4.43 -4.61
CA LEU A 171 -16.37 -4.94 -5.14
C LEU A 171 -15.27 -3.88 -5.22
N VAL A 172 -15.59 -2.72 -5.81
CA VAL A 172 -14.60 -1.70 -6.16
C VAL A 172 -14.83 -0.36 -5.48
N GLY A 173 -15.95 -0.14 -4.79
CA GLY A 173 -16.24 1.11 -4.09
C GLY A 173 -16.80 2.20 -5.01
N PRO A 174 -16.55 3.49 -4.71
CA PRO A 174 -17.07 4.61 -5.49
C PRO A 174 -16.67 4.63 -6.98
N MET A 175 -15.61 3.92 -7.37
CA MET A 175 -15.25 3.74 -8.80
C MET A 175 -16.39 3.12 -9.63
N ALA A 176 -17.24 2.26 -9.03
CA ALA A 176 -18.41 1.71 -9.72
C ALA A 176 -19.44 2.79 -10.09
N ILE A 177 -19.60 3.81 -9.24
CA ILE A 177 -20.52 4.92 -9.48
C ILE A 177 -19.96 5.81 -10.60
N TRP A 178 -18.65 6.08 -10.59
CA TRP A 178 -17.99 6.79 -11.69
C TRP A 178 -18.12 6.05 -13.03
N ALA A 179 -17.97 4.73 -13.02
CA ALA A 179 -18.18 3.91 -14.20
C ALA A 179 -19.63 3.95 -14.71
N ALA A 180 -20.62 3.87 -13.81
CA ALA A 180 -22.03 4.02 -14.15
C ALA A 180 -22.33 5.39 -14.78
N MET A 181 -21.79 6.48 -14.19
CA MET A 181 -21.93 7.83 -14.73
C MET A 181 -21.29 7.96 -16.11
N CYS A 182 -20.08 7.42 -16.32
CA CYS A 182 -19.41 7.43 -17.62
C CYS A 182 -20.21 6.67 -18.68
N LEU A 183 -20.80 5.53 -18.33
CA LEU A 183 -21.60 4.71 -19.24
C LEU A 183 -22.86 5.45 -19.69
N VAL A 184 -23.57 6.10 -18.76
CA VAL A 184 -24.76 6.89 -19.08
C VAL A 184 -24.40 8.14 -19.89
N ALA A 185 -23.32 8.84 -19.53
CA ALA A 185 -22.84 10.01 -20.27
C ALA A 185 -22.46 9.63 -21.72
N TYR A 186 -21.78 8.50 -21.91
CA TYR A 186 -21.48 7.97 -23.23
C TYR A 186 -22.75 7.68 -24.02
N ALA A 187 -23.75 7.06 -23.39
CA ALA A 187 -25.02 6.74 -24.04
C ALA A 187 -25.80 8.02 -24.43
N LEU A 188 -25.84 9.04 -23.56
CA LEU A 188 -26.43 10.35 -23.84
C LEU A 188 -25.83 11.04 -25.07
N CYS A 189 -24.51 10.88 -25.28
CA CYS A 189 -23.81 11.46 -26.42
C CYS A 189 -24.09 10.75 -27.75
N ARG A 190 -24.44 9.45 -27.71
CA ARG A 190 -24.49 8.59 -28.91
C ARG A 190 -25.90 8.14 -29.30
N GLN A 191 -26.82 8.02 -28.35
CA GLN A 191 -28.14 7.47 -28.59
C GLN A 191 -29.16 8.56 -28.94
N LYS A 192 -30.11 8.21 -29.82
CA LYS A 192 -31.20 9.11 -30.22
C LYS A 192 -32.20 9.33 -29.08
N ASP A 193 -32.41 8.32 -28.25
CA ASP A 193 -33.37 8.31 -27.15
C ASP A 193 -32.81 9.01 -25.89
N LYS A 194 -32.63 10.32 -25.97
CA LYS A 194 -31.99 11.10 -24.89
C LYS A 194 -32.78 11.10 -23.58
N GLN A 195 -34.11 11.01 -23.64
CA GLN A 195 -34.98 11.12 -22.48
C GLN A 195 -34.81 9.93 -21.53
N ASN A 196 -34.82 8.70 -22.05
CA ASN A 196 -34.64 7.50 -21.22
C ASN A 196 -33.24 7.42 -20.60
N TRP A 197 -32.21 7.84 -21.33
CA TRP A 197 -30.85 7.91 -20.80
C TRP A 197 -30.66 9.04 -19.77
N ALA A 198 -31.38 10.16 -19.91
CA ALA A 198 -31.40 11.22 -18.91
C ALA A 198 -32.08 10.75 -17.61
N MET A 199 -33.19 10.02 -17.71
CA MET A 199 -33.79 9.35 -16.56
C MET A 199 -32.85 8.31 -15.93
N GLY A 200 -32.10 7.58 -16.75
CA GLY A 200 -31.04 6.67 -16.29
C GLY A 200 -29.96 7.40 -15.48
N LEU A 201 -29.55 8.61 -15.89
CA LEU A 201 -28.58 9.42 -15.16
C LEU A 201 -29.12 9.80 -13.78
N VAL A 202 -30.38 10.26 -13.72
CA VAL A 202 -31.05 10.59 -12.46
C VAL A 202 -31.13 9.36 -11.56
N ALA A 203 -31.50 8.19 -12.10
CA ALA A 203 -31.54 6.95 -11.34
C ALA A 203 -30.17 6.55 -10.79
N VAL A 204 -29.10 6.67 -11.59
CA VAL A 204 -27.73 6.39 -11.15
C VAL A 204 -27.32 7.31 -9.99
N LEU A 205 -27.63 8.61 -10.09
CA LEU A 205 -27.32 9.58 -9.03
C LEU A 205 -28.11 9.29 -7.76
N VAL A 206 -29.40 8.97 -7.87
CA VAL A 206 -30.26 8.67 -6.71
C VAL A 206 -29.83 7.37 -6.03
N VAL A 207 -29.65 6.28 -6.80
CA VAL A 207 -29.24 4.98 -6.24
C VAL A 207 -27.81 5.04 -5.71
N GLY A 208 -26.88 5.67 -6.45
CA GLY A 208 -25.51 5.85 -6.00
C GLY A 208 -25.42 6.65 -4.70
N LEU A 209 -26.17 7.75 -4.59
CA LEU A 209 -26.25 8.54 -3.36
C LEU A 209 -26.88 7.74 -2.22
N PHE A 210 -27.94 6.98 -2.50
CA PHE A 210 -28.59 6.13 -1.50
C PHE A 210 -27.62 5.10 -0.92
N VAL A 211 -26.91 4.35 -1.78
CA VAL A 211 -25.95 3.31 -1.34
C VAL A 211 -24.80 3.93 -0.54
N GLN A 212 -24.29 5.10 -0.95
CA GLN A 212 -23.25 5.81 -0.20
C GLN A 212 -23.73 6.31 1.17
N LEU A 213 -24.94 6.90 1.23
CA LEU A 213 -25.50 7.39 2.48
C LEU A 213 -25.85 6.25 3.44
N ASP A 214 -26.35 5.13 2.92
CA ASP A 214 -26.64 3.94 3.71
C ASP A 214 -25.35 3.33 4.27
N SER A 215 -24.33 3.17 3.43
CA SER A 215 -22.98 2.74 3.86
C SER A 215 -22.40 3.67 4.94
N ALA A 216 -22.54 4.98 4.76
CA ALA A 216 -22.03 5.98 5.70
C ALA A 216 -22.82 6.05 7.02
N ARG A 217 -24.01 5.45 7.09
CA ARG A 217 -24.77 5.29 8.34
C ARG A 217 -24.35 4.02 9.09
N MET A 218 -24.07 2.94 8.36
CA MET A 218 -23.73 1.65 8.95
C MET A 218 -22.27 1.56 9.41
N LEU A 219 -21.35 2.17 8.67
CA LEU A 219 -19.91 2.02 8.91
C LEU A 219 -19.37 3.11 9.85
N PRO A 220 -18.36 2.79 10.70
CA PRO A 220 -17.75 3.74 11.63
C PRO A 220 -16.75 4.69 10.94
N TYR A 221 -16.97 5.02 9.65
CA TYR A 221 -16.10 5.88 8.87
C TYR A 221 -16.71 7.27 8.68
N PRO A 222 -15.90 8.35 8.63
CA PRO A 222 -16.37 9.66 8.23
C PRO A 222 -17.03 9.61 6.84
N LYS A 223 -18.14 10.32 6.66
CA LYS A 223 -18.90 10.33 5.38
C LYS A 223 -18.01 10.63 4.18
N ALA A 224 -17.10 11.61 4.31
CA ALA A 224 -16.17 11.97 3.25
C ALA A 224 -15.26 10.80 2.81
N ARG A 225 -14.92 9.88 3.72
CA ARG A 225 -14.09 8.71 3.42
C ARG A 225 -14.88 7.64 2.67
N VAL A 226 -16.14 7.41 3.03
CA VAL A 226 -17.03 6.48 2.29
C VAL A 226 -17.27 6.96 0.85
N PHE A 227 -17.50 8.27 0.68
CA PHE A 227 -17.77 8.86 -0.64
C PHE A 227 -16.57 8.80 -1.60
N ARG A 228 -15.35 8.95 -1.06
CA ARG A 228 -14.11 8.89 -1.85
C ARG A 228 -13.65 7.46 -2.11
N GLY A 229 -13.86 6.58 -1.15
CA GLY A 229 -13.34 5.21 -1.12
C GLY A 229 -12.51 5.02 0.14
N ILE A 230 -12.83 3.98 0.92
CA ILE A 230 -12.30 3.84 2.29
C ILE A 230 -10.79 3.68 2.34
N ASP A 231 -10.21 2.98 1.37
CA ASP A 231 -8.78 2.67 1.29
C ASP A 231 -8.17 3.14 -0.03
N TYR A 232 -8.69 4.20 -0.64
CA TYR A 232 -8.06 4.80 -1.82
C TYR A 232 -6.89 5.70 -1.45
N LEU A 233 -7.07 6.48 -0.38
CA LEU A 233 -6.03 7.30 0.23
C LEU A 233 -5.78 6.84 1.66
N ARG A 234 -4.51 6.81 2.08
CA ARG A 234 -4.14 6.47 3.46
C ARG A 234 -4.57 7.55 4.44
N ASP A 235 -4.33 8.81 4.10
CA ASP A 235 -4.78 9.94 4.90
C ASP A 235 -6.30 10.12 4.71
N PRO A 236 -7.11 9.97 5.78
CA PRO A 236 -8.56 10.14 5.71
C PRO A 236 -8.99 11.58 5.42
N THR A 237 -8.11 12.57 5.59
CA THR A 237 -8.41 13.99 5.37
C THR A 237 -8.09 14.43 3.94
N ALA A 238 -7.01 13.91 3.33
CA ALA A 238 -6.58 14.25 1.98
C ALA A 238 -7.65 13.96 0.91
N PHE A 239 -7.95 14.95 0.06
CA PHE A 239 -8.92 14.79 -1.04
C PHE A 239 -8.24 14.47 -2.36
N PHE A 240 -7.04 15.01 -2.58
CA PHE A 240 -6.22 14.81 -3.76
C PHE A 240 -4.79 14.47 -3.38
N PRO A 241 -4.04 13.81 -4.27
CA PRO A 241 -2.60 13.69 -4.14
C PRO A 241 -1.98 15.08 -3.97
N HIS A 242 -1.06 15.20 -3.03
CA HIS A 242 -0.48 16.46 -2.57
C HIS A 242 1.05 16.39 -2.47
N GLU A 243 1.61 15.19 -2.38
CA GLU A 243 3.04 14.95 -2.44
C GLU A 243 3.46 14.36 -3.80
N TRP A 244 4.70 14.63 -4.19
CA TRP A 244 5.30 14.11 -5.42
C TRP A 244 6.65 13.46 -5.10
N TYR A 245 7.16 12.70 -6.05
CA TYR A 245 8.41 11.92 -6.03
C TYR A 245 9.69 12.59 -5.49
N THR A 246 9.73 13.90 -5.23
CA THR A 246 10.93 14.63 -4.79
C THR A 246 10.81 15.25 -3.40
N SER A 247 9.84 14.83 -2.58
CA SER A 247 9.69 15.37 -1.22
C SER A 247 10.76 14.85 -0.25
N ASP A 248 11.07 15.62 0.80
CA ASP A 248 11.95 15.19 1.91
C ASP A 248 11.44 13.92 2.62
N VAL A 249 10.16 13.61 2.45
CA VAL A 249 9.54 12.39 2.96
C VAL A 249 10.12 11.15 2.27
N TYR A 250 10.37 11.21 0.96
CA TYR A 250 10.97 10.10 0.22
C TYR A 250 12.40 9.80 0.68
N GLU A 251 13.18 10.83 1.00
CA GLU A 251 14.51 10.66 1.59
C GLU A 251 14.42 9.89 2.92
N GLN A 252 13.48 10.26 3.80
CA GLN A 252 13.25 9.56 5.07
C GLN A 252 12.81 8.11 4.87
N MET A 253 11.92 7.84 3.90
CA MET A 253 11.48 6.47 3.60
C MET A 253 12.65 5.60 3.15
N GLU A 254 13.53 6.14 2.32
CA GLU A 254 14.68 5.40 1.81
C GLU A 254 15.65 5.05 2.94
N TYR A 255 15.99 6.01 3.82
CA TYR A 255 16.78 5.71 5.01
C TYR A 255 16.08 4.69 5.93
N SER A 256 14.76 4.80 6.13
CA SER A 256 14.00 3.83 6.92
C SER A 256 14.02 2.42 6.31
N MET A 257 13.98 2.31 4.98
CA MET A 257 14.11 1.04 4.26
C MET A 257 15.51 0.46 4.41
N LEU A 258 16.57 1.28 4.31
CA LEU A 258 17.95 0.82 4.48
C LEU A 258 18.21 0.33 5.92
N VAL A 259 17.72 1.05 6.93
CA VAL A 259 17.81 0.63 8.33
C VAL A 259 17.08 -0.69 8.55
N ARG A 260 15.90 -0.88 7.95
CA ARG A 260 15.16 -2.15 8.01
C ARG A 260 15.97 -3.33 7.47
N ARG A 261 16.77 -3.09 6.44
CA ARG A 261 17.66 -4.07 5.80
C ARG A 261 19.00 -4.22 6.51
N GLN A 262 19.28 -3.35 7.48
CA GLN A 262 20.57 -3.24 8.16
C GLN A 262 21.74 -3.03 7.18
N ASP A 263 21.50 -2.30 6.09
CA ASP A 263 22.51 -1.97 5.09
C ASP A 263 23.25 -0.68 5.51
N TRP A 264 24.10 -0.81 6.52
CA TRP A 264 24.77 0.34 7.16
C TRP A 264 25.71 1.07 6.20
N HIS A 265 26.40 0.35 5.32
CA HIS A 265 27.32 0.96 4.35
C HIS A 265 26.56 1.78 3.30
N ALA A 266 25.43 1.29 2.78
CA ALA A 266 24.61 2.06 1.85
C ALA A 266 24.07 3.37 2.47
N ILE A 267 23.75 3.36 3.78
CA ILE A 267 23.34 4.56 4.52
C ILE A 267 24.48 5.59 4.54
N LEU A 268 25.71 5.16 4.85
CA LEU A 268 26.87 6.04 4.91
C LEU A 268 27.24 6.60 3.53
N ASP A 269 27.24 5.77 2.49
CA ASP A 269 27.50 6.18 1.11
C ASP A 269 26.48 7.20 0.60
N LYS A 270 25.20 7.02 0.99
CA LYS A 270 24.14 7.97 0.67
C LYS A 270 24.36 9.31 1.37
N ALA A 271 24.65 9.28 2.67
CA ALA A 271 24.91 10.47 3.47
C ALA A 271 26.13 11.25 3.01
N ALA A 272 27.16 10.57 2.49
CA ALA A 272 28.34 11.19 1.91
C ALA A 272 28.03 11.97 0.62
N LYS A 273 27.06 11.52 -0.18
CA LYS A 273 26.63 12.20 -1.42
C LYS A 273 25.74 13.41 -1.16
N LYS A 274 24.83 13.30 -0.18
CA LYS A 274 23.92 14.37 0.22
C LYS A 274 23.68 14.25 1.73
N ALA A 275 24.00 15.32 2.46
CA ALA A 275 23.76 15.38 3.90
C ALA A 275 22.26 15.19 4.21
N PRO A 276 21.92 14.41 5.26
CA PRO A 276 20.53 14.16 5.62
C PRO A 276 19.83 15.45 6.04
N MET A 277 18.64 15.71 5.50
CA MET A 277 17.88 16.93 5.81
C MET A 277 16.87 16.71 6.95
N ALA A 278 16.36 15.50 7.09
CA ALA A 278 15.34 15.15 8.07
C ALA A 278 15.92 14.48 9.32
N THR A 279 15.25 14.66 10.45
CA THR A 279 15.62 14.08 11.76
C THR A 279 15.71 12.55 11.73
N ALA A 280 14.78 11.88 11.04
CA ALA A 280 14.79 10.43 10.86
C ALA A 280 16.00 9.97 10.04
N SER A 281 16.37 10.72 9.00
CA SER A 281 17.52 10.44 8.15
C SER A 281 18.83 10.60 8.92
N GLU A 282 18.94 11.65 9.74
CA GLU A 282 20.10 11.85 10.62
C GLU A 282 20.25 10.68 11.61
N ALA A 283 19.16 10.25 12.24
CA ALA A 283 19.17 9.11 13.15
C ALA A 283 19.63 7.82 12.47
N ALA A 284 19.20 7.57 11.23
CA ALA A 284 19.68 6.43 10.44
C ALA A 284 21.19 6.48 10.22
N VAL A 285 21.73 7.66 9.90
CA VAL A 285 23.17 7.86 9.69
C VAL A 285 23.95 7.67 10.98
N LYS A 286 23.50 8.25 12.10
CA LYS A 286 24.16 8.08 13.41
C LYS A 286 24.16 6.62 13.84
N LEU A 287 23.04 5.91 13.64
CA LEU A 287 22.94 4.48 13.88
C LEU A 287 23.95 3.69 13.02
N ALA A 288 24.04 3.99 11.72
CA ALA A 288 24.98 3.33 10.82
C ALA A 288 26.45 3.60 11.21
N GLN A 289 26.78 4.83 11.58
CA GLN A 289 28.12 5.19 12.09
C GLN A 289 28.46 4.43 13.37
N TRP A 290 27.51 4.29 14.29
CA TRP A 290 27.70 3.51 15.51
C TRP A 290 27.87 2.01 15.22
N LYS A 291 27.02 1.44 14.36
CA LYS A 291 27.11 0.02 13.96
C LYS A 291 28.38 -0.35 13.20
N THR A 292 29.02 0.62 12.55
CA THR A 292 30.30 0.44 11.84
C THR A 292 31.52 0.81 12.69
N GLY A 293 31.32 1.28 13.92
CA GLY A 293 32.40 1.71 14.82
C GLY A 293 32.96 3.12 14.53
N ALA A 294 32.40 3.84 13.56
CA ALA A 294 32.79 5.22 13.24
C ALA A 294 32.29 6.24 14.29
N LEU A 295 31.26 5.90 15.07
CA LEU A 295 30.76 6.70 16.18
C LEU A 295 30.95 5.94 17.50
N SER A 296 31.62 6.58 18.46
CA SER A 296 31.76 6.04 19.83
C SER A 296 30.43 5.97 20.59
N ASP A 297 30.36 5.14 21.62
CA ASP A 297 29.20 5.06 22.52
C ASP A 297 28.84 6.40 23.16
N GLU A 298 29.84 7.21 23.54
CA GLU A 298 29.62 8.53 24.12
C GLU A 298 29.01 9.50 23.09
N GLY A 299 29.53 9.49 21.86
CA GLY A 299 28.95 10.24 20.75
C GLY A 299 27.50 9.82 20.45
N MET A 300 27.19 8.53 20.58
CA MET A 300 25.83 8.03 20.43
C MET A 300 24.93 8.54 21.56
N ARG A 301 25.38 8.53 22.83
CA ARG A 301 24.63 9.07 23.97
C ARG A 301 24.33 10.56 23.81
N GLN A 302 25.30 11.35 23.37
CA GLN A 302 25.12 12.78 23.11
C GLN A 302 24.05 13.03 22.03
N PHE A 303 24.09 12.24 20.94
CA PHE A 303 23.06 12.30 19.92
C PHE A 303 21.67 11.98 20.50
N MET A 304 21.56 10.89 21.27
CA MET A 304 20.30 10.50 21.90
C MET A 304 19.71 11.59 22.80
N ALA A 305 20.55 12.30 23.56
CA ALA A 305 20.10 13.41 24.40
C ALA A 305 19.47 14.57 23.59
N SER A 306 19.91 14.75 22.34
CA SER A 306 19.36 15.77 21.43
C SER A 306 18.19 15.28 20.56
N TYR A 307 17.99 13.96 20.45
CA TYR A 307 17.07 13.33 19.49
C TYR A 307 15.62 13.23 20.01
N GLY A 308 15.02 14.39 20.31
CA GLY A 308 13.69 14.49 20.92
C GLY A 308 12.50 14.61 19.95
N LYS A 309 12.68 15.15 18.75
CA LYS A 309 11.56 15.54 17.87
C LYS A 309 10.66 14.35 17.46
N LEU A 310 9.34 14.57 17.40
CA LEU A 310 8.30 13.65 16.91
C LEU A 310 7.53 14.34 15.78
N ASP A 311 8.23 14.61 14.69
CA ASP A 311 7.78 15.44 13.56
C ASP A 311 7.03 14.65 12.48
N HIS A 312 7.37 13.38 12.26
CA HIS A 312 6.79 12.57 11.18
C HIS A 312 6.65 11.09 11.57
N PRO A 313 5.64 10.33 11.08
CA PRO A 313 5.50 8.90 11.38
C PRO A 313 6.75 8.08 11.07
N ILE A 314 7.48 8.40 9.99
CA ILE A 314 8.73 7.70 9.65
C ILE A 314 9.78 7.88 10.76
N ASN A 315 9.85 9.06 11.38
CA ASN A 315 10.76 9.33 12.48
C ASN A 315 10.42 8.51 13.73
N ILE A 316 9.13 8.29 14.00
CA ILE A 316 8.65 7.45 15.10
C ILE A 316 9.03 5.99 14.87
N CYS A 317 8.87 5.49 13.64
CA CYS A 317 9.37 4.16 13.27
C CYS A 317 10.90 4.07 13.42
N MET A 318 11.63 5.08 12.96
CA MET A 318 13.09 5.15 13.07
C MET A 318 13.55 5.11 14.53
N LYS A 319 12.87 5.86 15.41
CA LYS A 319 13.10 5.82 16.86
C LYS A 319 12.97 4.41 17.40
N SER A 320 11.88 3.70 17.06
CA SER A 320 11.68 2.32 17.50
C SER A 320 12.88 1.42 17.13
N ASP A 321 13.35 1.48 15.88
CA ASP A 321 14.52 0.69 15.46
C ASP A 321 15.82 1.11 16.13
N LEU A 322 16.06 2.42 16.24
CA LEU A 322 17.22 2.99 16.91
C LEU A 322 17.33 2.47 18.36
N PHE A 323 16.26 2.65 19.13
CA PHE A 323 16.21 2.23 20.53
C PHE A 323 16.40 0.72 20.67
N PHE A 324 15.84 -0.08 19.77
CA PHE A 324 16.03 -1.52 19.78
C PHE A 324 17.51 -1.89 19.58
N HIS A 325 18.18 -1.27 18.61
CA HIS A 325 19.59 -1.54 18.35
C HIS A 325 20.54 -1.11 19.47
N LEU A 326 20.11 -0.18 20.33
CA LEU A 326 20.84 0.30 21.51
C LEU A 326 20.54 -0.51 22.78
N GLY A 327 19.63 -1.49 22.73
CA GLY A 327 19.19 -2.24 23.92
C GLY A 327 18.15 -1.52 24.78
N LEU A 328 17.63 -0.39 24.32
CA LEU A 328 16.59 0.39 25.01
C LEU A 328 15.19 -0.14 24.64
N VAL A 329 14.92 -1.39 25.03
CA VAL A 329 13.76 -2.19 24.60
C VAL A 329 12.41 -1.54 24.97
N ASN A 330 12.28 -0.96 26.16
CA ASN A 330 11.05 -0.28 26.60
C ASN A 330 10.73 0.94 25.72
N ALA A 331 11.74 1.75 25.40
CA ALA A 331 11.58 2.90 24.51
C ALA A 331 11.21 2.43 23.09
N SER A 332 11.90 1.40 22.57
CA SER A 332 11.57 0.78 21.28
C SER A 332 10.10 0.35 21.20
N ARG A 333 9.63 -0.34 22.25
CA ARG A 333 8.24 -0.82 22.36
C ARG A 333 7.24 0.34 22.33
N ARG A 334 7.50 1.39 23.12
CA ARG A 334 6.65 2.59 23.14
C ARG A 334 6.48 3.17 21.74
N TYR A 335 7.57 3.41 21.02
CA TYR A 335 7.50 3.98 19.68
C TYR A 335 6.87 3.04 18.65
N ALA A 336 7.03 1.71 18.81
CA ALA A 336 6.32 0.74 17.97
C ALA A 336 4.79 0.81 18.17
N PHE A 337 4.34 0.96 19.42
CA PHE A 337 2.92 1.19 19.73
C PHE A 337 2.42 2.53 19.19
N GLU A 338 3.16 3.62 19.40
CA GLU A 338 2.80 4.95 18.90
C GLU A 338 2.66 4.93 17.37
N PHE A 339 3.62 4.34 16.64
CA PHE A 339 3.54 4.21 15.18
C PHE A 339 2.30 3.43 14.74
N LYS A 340 2.00 2.31 15.41
CA LYS A 340 0.81 1.50 15.09
C LYS A 340 -0.48 2.31 15.23
N GLN A 341 -0.57 3.24 16.17
CA GLN A 341 -1.74 4.12 16.32
C GLN A 341 -1.80 5.26 15.30
N LEU A 342 -0.68 5.61 14.67
CA LEU A 342 -0.62 6.66 13.64
C LEU A 342 -1.07 6.18 12.25
N ILE A 343 -1.28 4.88 12.06
CA ILE A 343 -1.76 4.33 10.78
C ILE A 343 -3.24 4.72 10.61
N ALA A 344 -3.46 5.87 9.96
CA ALA A 344 -4.74 6.56 9.91
C ALA A 344 -5.87 5.76 9.24
N ASN A 345 -5.54 4.78 8.40
CA ASN A 345 -6.53 3.92 7.76
C ASN A 345 -6.95 2.71 8.61
N GLY A 346 -6.44 2.56 9.84
CA GLY A 346 -6.75 1.46 10.76
C GLY A 346 -6.02 0.15 10.44
N ASN A 347 -5.16 0.15 9.42
CA ASN A 347 -4.35 -1.01 9.09
C ASN A 347 -3.29 -1.28 10.15
N GLN A 348 -2.81 -2.52 10.17
CA GLN A 348 -1.71 -2.94 11.03
C GLN A 348 -0.38 -2.85 10.25
N SER A 349 0.73 -2.88 10.97
CA SER A 349 2.08 -2.91 10.37
C SER A 349 2.76 -4.22 10.73
N GLY A 350 3.17 -5.01 9.72
CA GLY A 350 3.95 -6.21 9.95
C GLY A 350 5.30 -5.91 10.62
N ARG A 351 5.99 -4.85 10.18
CA ARG A 351 7.28 -4.39 10.75
C ARG A 351 7.15 -4.05 12.23
N MET A 352 6.12 -3.27 12.61
CA MET A 352 5.94 -2.90 14.01
C MET A 352 5.41 -4.05 14.86
N LEU A 353 4.55 -4.91 14.32
CA LEU A 353 4.08 -6.08 15.06
C LEU A 353 5.22 -7.06 15.34
N LYS A 354 6.15 -7.23 14.38
CA LYS A 354 7.42 -7.94 14.58
C LYS A 354 8.22 -7.30 15.70
N ARG A 355 8.41 -5.97 15.66
CA ARG A 355 9.15 -5.25 16.69
C ARG A 355 8.54 -5.41 18.08
N LEU A 356 7.20 -5.34 18.18
CA LEU A 356 6.48 -5.57 19.43
C LEU A 356 6.73 -7.00 19.93
N ALA A 357 6.60 -8.02 19.07
CA ALA A 357 6.91 -9.41 19.44
C ALA A 357 8.34 -9.58 19.97
N GLU A 358 9.33 -8.96 19.33
CA GLU A 358 10.73 -8.96 19.79
C GLU A 358 10.87 -8.31 21.16
N THR A 359 10.29 -7.12 21.35
CA THR A 359 10.41 -6.38 22.62
C THR A 359 9.69 -7.09 23.76
N GLU A 360 8.55 -7.74 23.53
CA GLU A 360 7.84 -8.49 24.56
C GLU A 360 8.55 -9.80 24.90
N LEU A 361 9.16 -10.47 23.91
CA LEU A 361 9.98 -11.66 24.14
C LEU A 361 11.18 -11.34 25.03
N VAL A 362 11.93 -10.31 24.66
CA VAL A 362 13.14 -9.87 25.38
C VAL A 362 12.82 -9.42 26.80
N SER A 363 11.66 -8.82 27.03
CA SER A 363 11.21 -8.38 28.37
C SER A 363 10.58 -9.49 29.22
N GLY A 364 10.54 -10.74 28.74
CA GLY A 364 9.98 -11.87 29.48
C GLY A 364 8.45 -11.97 29.44
N HIS A 365 7.75 -11.17 28.64
CA HIS A 365 6.30 -11.24 28.46
C HIS A 365 5.91 -12.28 27.41
N GLU A 366 6.30 -13.54 27.65
CA GLU A 366 6.17 -14.64 26.68
C GLU A 366 4.75 -14.83 26.13
N GLN A 367 3.72 -14.67 26.98
CA GLN A 367 2.33 -14.84 26.56
C GLN A 367 1.92 -13.80 25.50
N LEU A 368 2.33 -12.55 25.69
CA LEU A 368 2.02 -11.46 24.77
C LEU A 368 2.86 -11.58 23.49
N ALA A 369 4.13 -11.94 23.62
CA ALA A 369 5.00 -12.24 22.48
C ALA A 369 4.38 -13.34 21.60
N ARG A 370 3.88 -14.44 22.19
CA ARG A 370 3.18 -15.51 21.45
C ARG A 370 1.95 -15.00 20.70
N LYS A 371 1.15 -14.11 21.29
CA LYS A 371 -0.03 -13.54 20.60
C LYS A 371 0.38 -12.81 19.32
N TYR A 372 1.42 -11.98 19.37
CA TYR A 372 1.91 -11.28 18.17
C TYR A 372 2.52 -12.23 17.15
N LEU A 373 3.25 -13.24 17.59
CA LEU A 373 3.81 -14.26 16.70
C LEU A 373 2.73 -15.07 15.99
N TYR A 374 1.62 -15.43 16.65
CA TYR A 374 0.51 -16.12 16.00
C TYR A 374 -0.19 -15.26 14.95
N ILE A 375 -0.28 -13.94 15.14
CA ILE A 375 -0.79 -13.06 14.07
C ILE A 375 0.18 -13.06 12.88
N LEU A 376 1.49 -12.97 13.14
CA LEU A 376 2.52 -12.95 12.08
C LEU A 376 2.68 -14.31 11.38
N TYR A 377 2.29 -15.40 12.03
CA TYR A 377 2.23 -16.74 11.44
C TYR A 377 1.29 -16.78 10.22
N ASP A 378 0.19 -16.03 10.26
CA ASP A 378 -0.77 -15.93 9.15
C ASP A 378 -0.28 -15.02 8.01
N ALA A 379 0.82 -14.27 8.19
CA ALA A 379 1.36 -13.35 7.20
C ALA A 379 2.52 -13.99 6.41
N THR A 380 2.40 -14.07 5.08
CA THR A 380 3.33 -14.83 4.21
C THR A 380 4.81 -14.50 4.44
N PHE A 381 5.18 -13.21 4.51
CA PHE A 381 6.58 -12.79 4.63
C PHE A 381 7.10 -12.73 6.08
N TYR A 382 6.24 -12.99 7.07
CA TYR A 382 6.61 -13.03 8.49
C TYR A 382 6.49 -14.42 9.09
N ARG A 383 5.82 -15.36 8.40
CA ARG A 383 5.57 -16.73 8.87
C ARG A 383 6.83 -17.45 9.29
N GLN A 384 7.84 -17.51 8.41
CA GLN A 384 9.10 -18.20 8.73
C GLN A 384 9.77 -17.61 9.98
N TRP A 385 9.86 -16.29 10.05
CA TRP A 385 10.44 -15.63 11.22
C TRP A 385 9.62 -15.92 12.49
N ALA A 386 8.29 -15.96 12.40
CA ALA A 386 7.44 -16.29 13.54
C ALA A 386 7.63 -17.75 13.99
N GLU A 387 7.76 -18.69 13.06
CA GLU A 387 8.07 -20.10 13.33
C GLU A 387 9.42 -20.28 14.02
N ASP A 388 10.44 -19.56 13.60
CA ASP A 388 11.78 -19.61 14.18
C ASP A 388 11.81 -19.03 15.61
N VAL A 389 11.00 -18.00 15.88
CA VAL A 389 10.99 -17.27 17.16
C VAL A 389 10.03 -17.89 18.19
N LEU A 390 8.96 -18.57 17.75
CA LEU A 390 7.98 -19.21 18.65
C LEU A 390 8.61 -20.15 19.70
N PRO A 391 9.60 -21.00 19.39
CA PRO A 391 10.27 -21.84 20.38
C PRO A 391 10.95 -21.07 21.51
N LEU A 392 11.48 -19.86 21.22
CA LEU A 392 12.15 -19.01 22.21
C LEU A 392 11.19 -18.56 23.31
N THR A 393 9.89 -18.39 22.98
CA THR A 393 8.86 -18.03 23.96
C THR A 393 8.50 -19.16 24.95
N ARG A 394 9.09 -20.35 24.79
CA ARG A 394 8.78 -21.54 25.61
C ARG A 394 10.00 -22.05 26.38
N SER A 395 11.18 -21.46 26.15
CA SER A 395 12.43 -21.92 26.76
C SER A 395 13.41 -20.77 26.96
N VAL A 396 13.61 -20.42 28.23
CA VAL A 396 14.61 -19.42 28.65
C VAL A 396 16.01 -19.81 28.16
N LYS A 397 16.36 -21.10 28.20
CA LYS A 397 17.66 -21.59 27.70
C LYS A 397 17.88 -21.28 26.21
N LEU A 398 16.84 -21.42 25.40
CA LEU A 398 16.94 -21.11 23.96
C LEU A 398 17.00 -19.59 23.74
N LEU A 399 16.28 -18.81 24.53
CA LEU A 399 16.32 -17.34 24.49
C LEU A 399 17.72 -16.81 24.84
N ASP A 400 18.31 -17.27 25.94
CA ASP A 400 19.63 -16.85 26.40
C ASP A 400 20.74 -17.23 25.41
N ALA A 401 20.58 -18.39 24.73
CA ALA A 401 21.50 -18.83 23.69
C ALA A 401 21.35 -18.06 22.36
N HIS A 402 20.28 -17.27 22.17
CA HIS A 402 20.03 -16.56 20.93
C HIS A 402 20.97 -15.34 20.80
N PRO A 403 21.73 -15.19 19.69
CA PRO A 403 22.79 -14.19 19.57
C PRO A 403 22.30 -12.73 19.66
N LEU A 404 21.08 -12.46 19.20
CA LEU A 404 20.46 -11.14 19.30
C LEU A 404 19.67 -10.95 20.61
N TYR A 405 18.70 -11.82 20.89
CA TYR A 405 17.78 -11.63 22.00
C TYR A 405 18.36 -11.96 23.38
N GLY A 406 19.34 -12.87 23.49
CA GLY A 406 19.98 -13.21 24.77
C GLY A 406 20.72 -12.01 25.38
N PRO A 407 21.62 -11.33 24.64
CA PRO A 407 22.24 -10.11 25.17
C PRO A 407 21.22 -9.01 25.52
N LEU A 408 20.15 -8.88 24.73
CA LEU A 408 19.10 -7.89 24.96
C LEU A 408 18.21 -8.22 26.18
N SER A 409 17.99 -9.51 26.50
CA SER A 409 17.21 -9.91 27.67
C SER A 409 17.97 -9.64 28.96
N HIS A 410 19.31 -9.71 28.91
CA HIS A 410 20.18 -9.37 30.03
C HIS A 410 20.59 -7.90 30.09
N SER A 411 20.44 -7.14 28.99
CA SER A 411 20.72 -5.71 28.99
C SER A 411 19.66 -4.89 29.73
N PHE A 412 18.67 -5.52 30.37
CA PHE A 412 17.70 -4.87 31.24
C PHE A 412 18.39 -4.34 32.51
N PRO A 413 18.53 -3.02 32.69
CA PRO A 413 18.57 -2.49 34.04
C PRO A 413 17.14 -2.54 34.57
N GLU A 414 16.92 -3.17 35.72
CA GLU A 414 15.67 -3.13 36.49
C GLU A 414 15.22 -1.71 36.92
N LYS A 415 15.78 -0.65 36.34
CA LYS A 415 15.45 0.74 36.63
C LYS A 415 15.32 1.51 35.32
N ASP A 416 14.07 1.69 34.91
CA ASP A 416 13.65 2.79 34.07
C ASP A 416 14.37 4.07 34.50
N VAL A 417 15.24 4.59 33.63
CA VAL A 417 15.54 6.02 33.64
C VAL A 417 14.75 6.60 32.48
N MET A 418 13.50 6.94 32.78
CA MET A 418 12.77 7.93 32.00
C MET A 418 13.60 9.22 32.07
N TYR A 419 14.19 9.60 30.94
CA TYR A 419 14.70 10.95 30.72
C TYR A 419 13.63 11.79 30.03
#